data_AF-A0A0E2HAM0-F1
#
_entry.id   AF-A0A0E2HAM0-F1
#
_cell.length_a   1.000
_cell.length_b   1.000
_cell.length_c   1.000
_cell.angle_alpha   90.00
_cell.angle_beta   90.00
_cell.angle_gamma   90.00
#
_symmetry.space_group_name_H-M   'P 1'
#
loop_
_entity.id
_entity.type
_entity.pdbx_description
1 polymer ?
#
loop_
_entity_poly.entity_id
_entity_poly.type
_entity_poly.pdbx_seq_one_letter_code
_entity_poly.pdbx_strand_id
1 'polypeptide(L)'
;MKQMSLFDDREVYNPLASRLRPDDLDGFVGQEHLLGKGKLLRQLIEQDKIPSMIFWGPPGVGKTTLAGIIAKRTNAQFINFSAVTSGIKEIKEVMAQAENSRRMGIKTLLFSKPKVKTTAFRR
;
A
#
# COMPACT_ATOMS: atom_id res chain seq x y z
N MET A 1 1.01 -24.64 -34.08
CA MET A 1 0.28 -23.36 -33.98
C MET A 1 -0.45 -23.37 -32.63
N LYS A 2 -0.05 -22.53 -31.68
CA LYS A 2 -0.74 -22.40 -30.38
C LYS A 2 -2.02 -21.61 -30.61
N GLN A 3 -3.16 -22.24 -30.33
CA GLN A 3 -4.46 -21.57 -30.31
C GLN A 3 -4.43 -20.56 -29.16
N MET A 4 -4.34 -19.27 -29.48
CA MET A 4 -4.52 -18.22 -28.48
C MET A 4 -5.99 -18.17 -28.13
N SER A 5 -6.31 -18.47 -26.86
CA SER A 5 -7.63 -18.26 -26.31
C SER A 5 -7.94 -16.76 -26.36
N LEU A 6 -9.01 -16.39 -27.08
CA LEU A 6 -9.53 -15.02 -27.15
C LEU A 6 -10.01 -14.49 -25.77
N PHE A 7 -10.04 -15.36 -24.75
CA PHE A 7 -10.49 -15.08 -23.39
C PHE A 7 -9.37 -15.23 -22.35
N ASP A 8 -8.10 -15.03 -22.70
CA ASP A 8 -7.05 -14.87 -21.68
C ASP A 8 -7.12 -13.45 -21.05
N ASP A 9 -8.30 -13.10 -20.54
CA ASP A 9 -8.65 -11.81 -19.89
C ASP A 9 -8.06 -11.68 -18.47
N ARG A 10 -7.01 -12.44 -18.14
CA ARG A 10 -6.35 -12.35 -16.83
C ARG A 10 -5.52 -11.08 -16.66
N GLU A 11 -5.22 -10.38 -17.75
CA GLU A 11 -4.54 -9.07 -17.74
C GLU A 11 -5.49 -7.89 -17.46
N VAL A 12 -6.82 -8.04 -17.59
CA VAL A 12 -7.75 -6.87 -17.66
C VAL A 12 -8.68 -6.71 -16.45
N TYR A 13 -8.72 -7.64 -15.48
CA TYR A 13 -9.55 -7.46 -14.27
C TYR A 13 -8.85 -6.61 -13.19
N ASN A 14 -8.49 -5.37 -13.54
CA ASN A 14 -8.15 -4.35 -12.56
C ASN A 14 -9.43 -3.59 -12.18
N PRO A 15 -10.01 -3.76 -10.97
CA PRO A 15 -11.27 -3.13 -10.60
C PRO A 15 -11.23 -1.61 -10.77
N LEU A 16 -12.36 -0.99 -11.12
CA LEU A 16 -12.45 0.47 -11.32
C LEU A 16 -11.88 1.25 -10.12
N ALA A 17 -12.17 0.79 -8.90
CA ALA A 17 -11.67 1.39 -7.66
C ALA A 17 -10.14 1.36 -7.51
N SER A 18 -9.44 0.46 -8.19
CA SER A 18 -7.98 0.44 -8.25
C SER A 18 -7.45 1.36 -9.36
N ARG A 19 -8.17 1.49 -10.48
CA ARG A 19 -7.82 2.38 -11.60
C ARG A 19 -8.01 3.86 -11.26
N LEU A 20 -9.02 4.20 -10.46
CA LEU A 20 -9.34 5.57 -10.05
C LEU A 20 -8.53 6.07 -8.85
N ARG A 21 -7.53 5.31 -8.37
CA ARG A 21 -6.75 5.74 -7.21
C ARG A 21 -5.86 6.94 -7.61
N PRO A 22 -5.87 8.03 -6.83
CA PRO A 22 -4.96 9.15 -7.07
C PRO A 22 -3.50 8.71 -6.93
N ASP A 23 -2.65 9.34 -7.74
CA ASP A 23 -1.22 9.08 -7.80
C ASP A 23 -0.39 9.98 -6.86
N ASP A 24 -0.97 11.10 -6.42
CA ASP A 24 -0.34 12.06 -5.53
C ASP A 24 -1.28 12.55 -4.41
N LEU A 25 -0.73 13.37 -3.51
CA LEU A 25 -1.46 13.95 -2.38
C LEU A 25 -2.43 15.06 -2.78
N ASP A 26 -2.25 15.68 -3.95
CA ASP A 26 -3.14 16.77 -4.42
C ASP A 26 -4.44 16.21 -5.00
N GLY A 27 -4.40 15.01 -5.59
CA GLY A 27 -5.57 14.24 -6.00
C GLY A 27 -6.23 13.44 -4.85
N PHE A 28 -5.66 13.45 -3.64
CA PHE A 28 -6.24 12.74 -2.50
C PHE A 28 -7.43 13.53 -1.92
N VAL A 29 -8.64 13.04 -2.16
CA VAL A 29 -9.87 13.70 -1.70
C VAL A 29 -10.20 13.32 -0.26
N GLY A 30 -10.48 14.34 0.55
CA GLY A 30 -10.83 14.20 1.97
C GLY A 30 -9.60 14.21 2.89
N GLN A 31 -9.84 14.15 4.20
CA GLN A 31 -8.78 14.20 5.22
C GLN A 31 -7.92 15.49 5.19
N GLU A 32 -8.45 16.63 4.75
CA GLU A 32 -7.71 17.91 4.66
C GLU A 32 -7.10 18.36 5.99
N HIS A 33 -7.74 18.01 7.11
CA HIS A 33 -7.20 18.29 8.43
C HIS A 33 -5.85 17.59 8.70
N LEU A 34 -5.58 16.46 8.03
CA LEU A 34 -4.32 15.70 8.12
C LEU A 34 -3.39 15.95 6.94
N LEU A 35 -3.93 16.01 5.72
CA LEU A 35 -3.18 16.02 4.46
C LEU A 35 -3.29 17.33 3.67
N GLY A 36 -3.96 18.34 4.21
CA GLY A 36 -4.00 19.68 3.62
C GLY A 36 -2.60 20.30 3.50
N LYS A 37 -2.47 21.30 2.62
CA LYS A 37 -1.20 22.04 2.46
C LYS A 37 -0.76 22.64 3.81
N GLY A 38 0.51 22.48 4.14
CA GLY A 38 1.09 22.95 5.41
C GLY A 38 0.78 22.08 6.63
N LYS A 39 0.05 20.96 6.49
CA LYS A 39 -0.15 20.01 7.60
C LYS A 39 1.10 19.17 7.82
N LEU A 40 1.34 18.83 9.08
CA LEU A 40 2.53 18.08 9.52
C LEU A 40 2.72 16.77 8.74
N LEU A 41 1.66 15.95 8.60
CA LEU A 41 1.77 14.66 7.92
C LEU A 41 2.11 14.85 6.43
N ARG A 42 1.50 15.82 5.75
CA ARG A 42 1.83 16.16 4.36
C ARG A 42 3.29 16.59 4.23
N GLN A 43 3.77 17.48 5.10
CA GLN A 43 5.16 17.93 5.10
C GLN A 43 6.14 16.78 5.33
N LEU A 44 5.84 15.85 6.25
CA LEU A 44 6.69 14.68 6.51
C LEU A 44 6.77 13.74 5.29
N ILE A 45 5.66 13.54 4.59
CA ILE A 45 5.61 12.74 3.35
C ILE A 45 6.40 13.44 2.23
N GLU A 46 6.20 14.75 2.06
CA GLU A 46 6.91 15.55 1.05
C GLU A 46 8.42 15.61 1.29
N GLN A 47 8.86 15.55 2.55
CA GLN A 47 10.28 15.54 2.94
C GLN A 47 10.92 14.14 2.99
N ASP A 48 10.21 13.06 2.62
CA ASP A 48 10.69 11.68 2.75
C ASP A 48 11.15 11.32 4.19
N LYS A 49 10.45 11.88 5.19
CA LYS A 49 10.66 11.67 6.63
C LYS A 49 9.45 10.97 7.25
N ILE A 50 9.09 9.83 6.69
CA ILE A 50 7.88 9.09 7.07
C ILE A 50 8.13 8.30 8.37
N PRO A 51 7.40 8.58 9.46
CA PRO A 51 7.50 7.78 10.68
C PRO A 51 6.79 6.42 10.52
N SER A 52 6.95 5.53 11.49
CA SER A 52 6.06 4.37 11.61
C SER A 52 4.65 4.84 11.96
N MET A 53 3.65 4.38 11.20
CA MET A 53 2.25 4.86 11.32
C MET A 53 1.27 3.71 11.21
N ILE A 54 0.14 3.85 11.90
CA ILE A 54 -1.03 2.97 11.75
C ILE A 54 -2.16 3.80 11.17
N PHE A 55 -2.67 3.42 10.01
CA PHE A 55 -3.87 4.04 9.44
C PHE A 55 -5.13 3.38 9.99
N TRP A 56 -5.91 4.13 10.77
CA TRP A 56 -7.19 3.68 11.33
C TRP A 56 -8.39 4.36 10.64
N GLY A 57 -9.55 3.70 10.65
CA GLY A 57 -10.82 4.25 10.17
C GLY A 57 -11.68 3.23 9.40
N PRO A 58 -12.87 3.63 8.91
CA PRO A 58 -13.78 2.75 8.18
C PRO A 58 -13.23 2.31 6.81
N PRO A 59 -13.78 1.26 6.18
CA PRO A 59 -13.40 0.89 4.82
C PRO A 59 -13.68 2.03 3.83
N GLY A 60 -12.85 2.16 2.79
CA GLY A 60 -13.06 3.16 1.73
C GLY A 60 -12.45 4.55 1.96
N VAL A 61 -11.98 4.90 3.17
CA VAL A 61 -11.38 6.22 3.47
C VAL A 61 -9.97 6.46 2.89
N GLY A 62 -9.52 5.63 1.95
CA GLY A 62 -8.26 5.87 1.23
C GLY A 62 -6.97 5.40 1.90
N LYS A 63 -7.00 4.61 2.98
CA LYS A 63 -5.77 4.12 3.68
C LYS A 63 -4.77 3.42 2.74
N THR A 64 -5.27 2.49 1.94
CA THR A 64 -4.45 1.74 0.97
C THR A 64 -3.94 2.64 -0.15
N THR A 65 -4.75 3.63 -0.55
CA THR A 65 -4.37 4.63 -1.56
C THR A 65 -3.24 5.52 -1.03
N LEU A 66 -3.38 6.03 0.20
CA LEU A 66 -2.36 6.85 0.86
C LEU A 66 -1.04 6.10 1.00
N ALA A 67 -1.08 4.82 1.41
CA ALA A 67 0.13 3.99 1.46
C ALA A 67 0.81 3.87 0.09
N GLY A 68 0.04 3.76 -1.00
CA GLY A 68 0.56 3.71 -2.36
C GLY A 68 1.18 5.04 -2.80
N ILE A 69 0.54 6.17 -2.49
CA ILE A 69 1.09 7.51 -2.77
C ILE A 69 2.40 7.71 -2.01
N ILE A 70 2.43 7.35 -0.73
CA ILE A 70 3.63 7.43 0.10
C ILE A 70 4.74 6.57 -0.51
N ALA A 71 4.45 5.33 -0.91
CA ALA A 71 5.41 4.43 -1.54
C ALA A 71 5.99 4.97 -2.86
N LYS A 72 5.21 5.74 -3.64
CA LYS A 72 5.69 6.40 -4.86
C LYS A 72 6.53 7.65 -4.57
N ARG A 73 6.23 8.35 -3.47
CA ARG A 73 6.92 9.58 -3.05
C ARG A 73 8.25 9.33 -2.35
N THR A 74 8.38 8.19 -1.68
CA THR A 74 9.58 7.82 -0.92
C THR A 74 10.62 7.12 -1.79
N ASN A 75 11.89 7.42 -1.55
CA ASN A 75 13.03 6.71 -2.16
C ASN A 75 13.36 5.41 -1.41
N ALA A 76 12.34 4.69 -0.95
CA ALA A 76 12.48 3.46 -0.18
C ALA A 76 11.96 2.25 -0.97
N GLN A 77 12.57 1.09 -0.75
CA GLN A 77 12.02 -0.17 -1.23
C GLN A 77 10.67 -0.43 -0.56
N PHE A 78 9.62 -0.54 -1.37
CA PHE A 78 8.28 -0.80 -0.87
C PHE A 78 8.01 -2.30 -0.81
N ILE A 79 7.75 -2.81 0.40
CA ILE A 79 7.38 -4.20 0.61
C ILE A 79 5.97 -4.25 1.19
N ASN A 80 5.04 -4.77 0.40
CA ASN A 80 3.65 -4.96 0.80
C ASN A 80 3.41 -6.42 1.18
N PHE A 81 3.00 -6.69 2.42
CA PHE A 81 2.64 -8.01 2.90
C PHE A 81 1.25 -8.01 3.53
N SER A 82 0.67 -9.19 3.78
CA SER A 82 -0.62 -9.27 4.47
C SER A 82 -0.47 -10.07 5.75
N ALA A 83 -0.71 -9.42 6.88
CA ALA A 83 -0.65 -10.04 8.20
C ALA A 83 -1.63 -11.22 8.41
N VAL A 84 -2.57 -11.45 7.49
CA VAL A 84 -3.59 -12.52 7.62
C VAL A 84 -3.30 -13.73 6.74
N THR A 85 -2.58 -13.56 5.63
CA THR A 85 -2.15 -14.69 4.79
C THR A 85 -0.71 -15.09 5.02
N SER A 86 0.12 -14.16 5.48
CA SER A 86 1.53 -14.43 5.71
C SER A 86 1.74 -15.15 7.03
N GLY A 87 2.34 -16.33 6.96
CA GLY A 87 2.81 -17.06 8.13
C GLY A 87 3.96 -16.31 8.83
N ILE A 88 4.24 -16.69 10.07
CA ILE A 88 5.32 -16.07 10.86
C ILE A 88 6.70 -16.20 10.20
N LYS A 89 6.89 -17.25 9.39
CA LYS A 89 8.12 -17.48 8.62
C LYS A 89 8.34 -16.40 7.55
N GLU A 90 7.33 -16.11 6.73
CA GLU A 90 7.40 -15.06 5.70
C GLU A 90 7.66 -13.69 6.31
N ILE A 91 7.03 -13.39 7.45
CA ILE A 91 7.25 -12.12 8.16
C ILE A 91 8.72 -12.01 8.59
N LYS A 92 9.30 -13.08 9.14
CA LYS A 92 10.73 -13.09 9.54
C LYS A 92 11.66 -12.89 8.35
N GLU A 93 11.36 -13.51 7.20
CA GLU A 93 12.14 -13.36 5.97
C GLU A 93 12.11 -11.93 5.45
N VAL A 94 10.92 -11.31 5.38
CA VAL A 94 10.76 -9.91 4.98
C VAL A 94 11.50 -8.96 5.93
N MET A 95 11.42 -9.20 7.24
CA MET A 95 12.14 -8.37 8.23
C MET A 95 13.66 -8.53 8.09
N ALA A 96 14.17 -9.74 7.84
CA ALA A 96 15.58 -9.97 7.61
C ALA A 96 16.09 -9.26 6.33
N GLN A 97 15.29 -9.29 5.26
CA GLN A 97 15.60 -8.57 4.02
C GLN A 97 15.63 -7.06 4.22
N ALA A 98 14.67 -6.51 4.98
CA ALA A 98 14.62 -5.08 5.30
C ALA A 98 15.83 -4.65 6.14
N GLU A 99 16.25 -5.47 7.11
CA GLU A 99 17.44 -5.21 7.94
C GLU A 99 18.74 -5.24 7.11
N ASN A 100 18.87 -6.20 6.20
CA ASN A 100 20.01 -6.24 5.27
C ASN A 100 20.04 -5.02 4.35
N SER A 101 18.88 -4.61 3.83
CA SER A 101 18.74 -3.41 3.00
C SER A 101 19.15 -2.15 3.76
N ARG A 102 18.72 -2.04 5.02
CA ARG A 102 19.12 -0.95 5.92
C ARG A 102 20.63 -0.87 6.12
N ARG A 103 21.32 -2.01 6.29
CA ARG A 103 22.78 -2.07 6.40
C ARG A 103 23.50 -1.57 5.14
N MET A 104 22.87 -1.72 3.98
CA MET A 104 23.36 -1.20 2.70
C MET A 104 22.94 0.26 2.45
N GLY A 105 22.33 0.93 3.43
CA GLY A 105 21.84 2.32 3.30
C GLY A 105 20.53 2.46 2.52
N ILE A 106 19.88 1.36 2.16
CA ILE A 106 18.62 1.36 1.42
C ILE A 106 17.46 1.44 2.42
N LYS A 107 16.69 2.53 2.34
CA LYS A 107 15.45 2.67 3.12
C LYS A 107 14.42 1.65 2.65
N THR A 108 13.65 1.08 3.58
CA THR A 108 12.56 0.14 3.27
C THR A 108 11.27 0.61 3.92
N LEU A 109 10.18 0.68 3.15
CA LEU A 109 8.83 0.96 3.62
C LEU A 109 8.03 -0.33 3.63
N LEU A 110 7.72 -0.82 4.83
CA LEU A 110 6.90 -2.02 5.04
C LEU A 110 5.43 -1.63 5.22
N PHE A 111 4.55 -2.17 4.38
CA PHE A 111 3.12 -1.97 4.49
C PHE A 111 2.37 -3.29 4.67
N SER A 112 1.48 -3.32 5.66
CA SER A 112 0.63 -4.49 5.94
C SER A 112 -0.84 -4.14 5.74
N LYS A 113 -1.50 -4.85 4.81
CA LYS A 113 -2.94 -4.70 4.60
C LYS A 113 -3.73 -5.59 5.57
N PRO A 114 -4.68 -5.04 6.34
CA PRO A 114 -5.66 -5.86 7.05
C PRO A 114 -6.53 -6.60 6.03
N LYS A 115 -6.65 -7.92 6.17
CA LYS A 115 -7.55 -8.72 5.32
C LYS A 115 -8.94 -8.72 5.96
N VAL A 116 -9.91 -8.12 5.29
CA VAL A 116 -11.32 -8.34 5.59
C VAL A 116 -11.70 -9.67 4.96
N LYS A 117 -11.86 -10.73 5.76
CA LYS A 117 -12.49 -11.98 5.29
C LYS A 117 -13.99 -11.72 5.22
N THR A 118 -14.52 -11.51 4.01
CA THR A 118 -15.96 -11.57 3.80
C THR A 118 -16.36 -13.05 3.80
N THR A 119 -16.69 -13.59 4.98
CA THR A 119 -17.38 -14.88 5.06
C THR A 119 -18.80 -14.65 4.57
N ALA A 120 -19.06 -14.99 3.31
CA ALA A 120 -20.44 -15.09 2.83
C ALA A 120 -21.10 -16.24 3.60
N PHE A 121 -21.96 -15.92 4.58
CA PHE A 121 -22.96 -16.86 5.05
C PHE A 121 -23.91 -17.11 3.89
N ARG A 122 -23.65 -18.17 3.10
CA ARG A 122 -24.69 -18.79 2.29
C ARG A 122 -25.67 -19.42 3.27
N ARG A 123 -26.90 -18.92 3.29
CA ARG A 123 -28.05 -19.73 3.70
C ARG A 123 -28.38 -20.69 2.57
#